data_AF-W2Q519-F1
#
_entry.id   AF-W2Q519-F1
#
_cell.length_a   1.000
_cell.length_b   1.000
_cell.length_c   1.000
_cell.angle_alpha   90.00
_cell.angle_beta   90.00
_cell.angle_gamma   90.00
#
_symmetry.space_group_name_H-M   'P 1'
#
loop_
_entity.id
_entity.type
_entity.pdbx_description
1 polymer ?
#
loop_
_entity_poly.entity_id
_entity_poly.type
_entity_poly.pdbx_seq_one_letter_code
_entity_poly.pdbx_strand_id
1 'polypeptide(L)'
;MLTKLVVAMAAVAATVAQAETIFRETFDDADWESRWVASTWKPAAEVGKFEQVVGKHYVEEGDKAIKTSEDARFYALSANRGTLTVLVLEQHR
;
A
#
# COMPACT_ATOMS: atom_id res chain seq x y z
N MET A 1 -27.13 -6.59 41.07
CA MET A 1 -25.67 -6.35 41.04
C MET A 1 -25.01 -6.91 39.78
N LEU A 2 -25.36 -8.13 39.37
CA LEU A 2 -24.85 -8.78 38.16
C LEU A 2 -25.03 -7.95 36.86
N THR A 3 -26.20 -7.34 36.66
CA THR A 3 -26.50 -6.54 35.45
C THR A 3 -25.60 -5.30 35.32
N LYS A 4 -25.24 -4.67 36.44
CA LYS A 4 -24.33 -3.52 36.45
C LYS A 4 -22.90 -3.95 36.09
N LEU A 5 -22.48 -5.14 36.53
CA LEU A 5 -21.17 -5.72 36.21
C LEU A 5 -21.07 -6.04 34.71
N VAL A 6 -22.12 -6.64 34.15
CA VAL A 6 -22.18 -6.97 32.71
C VAL A 6 -22.15 -5.70 31.85
N VAL A 7 -22.90 -4.65 32.21
CA VAL A 7 -22.88 -3.36 31.50
C VAL A 7 -21.51 -2.70 31.59
N ALA A 8 -20.86 -2.74 32.76
CA ALA A 8 -19.52 -2.20 32.95
C ALA A 8 -18.48 -2.94 32.10
N MET A 9 -18.53 -4.27 32.03
CA MET A 9 -17.63 -5.07 31.19
C MET A 9 -17.86 -4.82 29.69
N ALA A 10 -19.10 -4.69 29.25
CA ALA A 10 -19.42 -4.38 27.85
C ALA A 10 -18.92 -2.99 27.44
N ALA A 11 -19.04 -1.98 28.32
CA ALA A 11 -18.53 -0.64 28.07
C ALA A 11 -17.00 -0.62 27.96
N VAL A 12 -16.28 -1.37 28.80
CA VAL A 12 -14.83 -1.51 28.69
C VAL A 12 -14.45 -2.18 27.37
N ALA A 13 -15.09 -3.30 27.02
CA ALA A 13 -14.80 -4.04 25.78
C ALA A 13 -14.96 -3.17 24.51
N ALA A 14 -15.96 -2.27 24.48
CA ALA A 14 -16.19 -1.37 23.36
C ALA A 14 -15.06 -0.33 23.14
N THR A 15 -14.28 -0.02 24.17
CA THR A 15 -13.16 0.94 24.07
C THR A 15 -11.85 0.32 23.59
N VAL A 16 -11.69 -1.00 23.71
CA VAL A 16 -10.43 -1.71 23.40
C VAL A 16 -10.35 -2.16 21.94
N ALA A 17 -11.48 -2.22 21.25
CA ALA A 17 -11.53 -2.60 19.83
C ALA A 17 -11.26 -1.38 18.94
N GLN A 18 -9.98 -0.99 18.81
CA GLN A 18 -9.55 0.03 17.84
C GLN A 18 -8.79 -0.66 16.70
N ALA A 19 -9.22 -0.40 15.47
CA ALA A 19 -8.51 -0.79 14.26
C ALA A 19 -7.96 0.48 13.60
N GLU A 20 -6.64 0.59 13.50
CA GLU A 20 -5.98 1.70 12.84
C GLU A 20 -5.45 1.25 11.47
N THR A 21 -5.75 2.03 10.43
CA THR A 21 -5.16 1.81 9.10
C THR A 21 -3.84 2.57 9.02
N ILE A 22 -2.73 1.85 9.19
CA ILE A 22 -1.38 2.45 9.20
C ILE A 22 -0.87 2.73 7.77
N PHE A 23 -1.36 1.98 6.78
CA PHE A 23 -1.09 2.20 5.37
C PHE A 23 -2.22 1.63 4.51
N ARG A 24 -2.61 2.37 3.48
CA ARG A 24 -3.54 1.93 2.44
C ARG A 24 -3.17 2.63 1.15
N GLU A 25 -3.06 1.85 0.09
CA GLU A 25 -2.86 2.33 -1.27
C GLU A 25 -3.77 1.52 -2.19
N THR A 26 -4.59 2.23 -2.97
CA THR A 26 -5.55 1.65 -3.90
C THR A 26 -5.23 2.00 -5.35
N PHE A 27 -4.32 2.95 -5.59
CA PHE A 27 -3.93 3.42 -6.93
C PHE A 27 -5.13 3.84 -7.80
N ASP A 28 -6.22 4.30 -7.20
CA ASP A 28 -7.43 4.71 -7.92
C ASP A 28 -7.31 6.14 -8.48
N ASP A 29 -6.47 6.97 -7.88
CA ASP A 29 -6.17 8.34 -8.30
C ASP A 29 -4.93 8.46 -9.20
N ALA A 30 -4.87 9.56 -9.96
CA ALA A 30 -3.75 9.86 -10.86
C ALA A 30 -2.51 10.41 -10.13
N ASP A 31 -2.64 10.87 -8.89
CA ASP A 31 -1.55 11.49 -8.11
C ASP A 31 -0.81 10.46 -7.23
N TRP A 32 -0.86 9.18 -7.60
CA TRP A 32 -0.22 8.14 -6.81
C TRP A 32 1.29 8.34 -6.69
N GLU A 33 1.94 8.84 -7.74
CA GLU A 33 3.40 9.08 -7.73
C GLU A 33 3.85 10.06 -6.63
N SER A 34 2.99 10.97 -6.17
CA SER A 34 3.34 11.91 -5.10
C SER A 34 3.56 11.23 -3.74
N ARG A 35 3.02 10.01 -3.57
CA ARG A 35 3.10 9.22 -2.34
C ARG A 35 4.24 8.21 -2.33
N TRP A 36 4.88 8.00 -3.48
CA TRP A 36 5.87 6.96 -3.69
C TRP A 36 7.21 7.58 -4.11
N VAL A 37 8.30 6.98 -3.64
CA VAL A 37 9.67 7.43 -3.88
C VAL A 37 10.45 6.30 -4.55
N ALA A 38 10.95 6.57 -5.75
CA ALA A 38 11.84 5.66 -6.48
C ALA A 38 13.22 5.59 -5.81
N SER A 39 13.76 4.38 -5.69
CA SER A 39 15.10 4.18 -5.15
C SER A 39 16.18 4.71 -6.09
N THR A 40 17.25 5.27 -5.51
CA THR A 40 18.45 5.70 -6.24
C THR A 40 19.62 4.71 -6.13
N TRP A 41 19.38 3.47 -5.69
CA TRP A 41 20.48 2.52 -5.46
C TRP A 41 21.16 2.08 -6.77
N LYS A 42 20.38 1.97 -7.86
CA LYS A 42 20.88 1.59 -9.19
C LYS A 42 21.08 2.81 -10.09
N PRO A 43 21.98 2.73 -11.09
CA PRO A 43 22.06 3.74 -12.15
C PRO A 43 20.70 3.91 -12.83
N ALA A 44 20.33 5.15 -13.16
CA ALA A 44 19.05 5.45 -13.81
C ALA A 44 18.85 4.67 -15.13
N ALA A 45 19.94 4.32 -15.81
CA ALA A 45 19.93 3.51 -17.03
C ALA A 45 19.58 2.03 -16.81
N GLU A 46 19.48 1.54 -15.56
CA GLU A 46 19.12 0.15 -15.22
C GLU A 46 17.76 0.05 -14.48
N VAL A 47 17.22 1.17 -14.01
CA VAL A 47 15.94 1.22 -13.27
C VAL A 47 14.77 1.27 -14.25
N GLY A 48 13.76 0.43 -14.01
CA GLY A 48 12.52 0.39 -14.80
C GLY A 48 11.44 1.28 -14.22
N LYS A 49 10.46 1.66 -15.06
CA LYS A 49 9.34 2.51 -14.65
C LYS A 49 8.11 1.71 -14.21
N PHE A 50 7.41 2.26 -13.23
CA PHE A 50 6.08 1.78 -12.87
C PHE A 50 5.02 2.59 -13.61
N GLU A 51 4.01 1.91 -14.13
CA GLU A 51 2.86 2.52 -14.80
C GLU A 51 1.58 2.13 -14.08
N GLN A 52 0.66 3.08 -13.93
CA GLN A 52 -0.70 2.79 -13.48
C GLN A 52 -1.50 2.20 -14.65
N VAL A 53 -2.08 1.03 -14.46
CA VAL A 53 -2.82 0.30 -15.48
C VAL A 53 -4.14 -0.22 -14.91
N VAL A 54 -5.16 -0.34 -15.77
CA VAL A 54 -6.33 -1.18 -15.48
C VAL A 54 -5.92 -2.62 -15.77
N GLY A 55 -6.04 -3.48 -14.78
CA GLY A 55 -5.65 -4.89 -14.91
C GLY A 55 -6.44 -5.60 -16.01
N LYS A 56 -5.83 -6.60 -16.67
CA LYS A 56 -6.56 -7.47 -17.60
C LYS A 56 -7.66 -8.28 -16.90
N HIS A 57 -7.47 -8.53 -15.62
CA HIS A 57 -8.40 -9.21 -14.73
C HIS A 57 -8.62 -8.29 -13.52
N TYR A 58 -9.87 -7.95 -13.28
CA TYR A 58 -10.29 -7.04 -12.22
C TYR A 58 -11.51 -7.62 -11.49
N VAL A 59 -11.71 -7.20 -10.23
CA VAL A 59 -12.93 -7.53 -9.48
C VAL A 59 -14.04 -6.58 -9.90
N GLU A 60 -13.70 -5.29 -10.04
CA GLU A 60 -14.59 -4.26 -10.54
C GLU A 60 -14.00 -3.58 -11.78
N GLU A 61 -14.86 -3.25 -12.74
CA GLU A 61 -14.42 -2.60 -13.97
C GLU A 61 -13.80 -1.24 -13.66
N GLY A 62 -12.55 -1.05 -14.09
CA GLY A 62 -11.80 0.17 -13.82
C GLY A 62 -10.86 0.10 -12.61
N ASP A 63 -10.78 -1.04 -11.92
CA ASP A 63 -9.74 -1.26 -10.89
C ASP A 63 -8.35 -1.04 -11.47
N LYS A 64 -7.59 -0.17 -10.81
CA LYS A 64 -6.24 0.20 -11.22
C LYS A 64 -5.20 -0.40 -10.28
N ALA A 65 -4.01 -0.61 -10.81
CA ALA A 65 -2.83 -1.02 -10.06
C ALA A 65 -1.58 -0.46 -10.73
N ILE A 66 -0.44 -0.47 -10.03
CA ILE A 66 0.85 -0.22 -10.66
C ILE A 66 1.43 -1.51 -11.23
N LYS A 67 2.12 -1.40 -12.37
CA LYS A 67 2.76 -2.50 -13.08
C LYS A 67 4.16 -2.09 -13.51
N THR A 68 5.09 -3.04 -13.54
CA THR A 68 6.37 -2.90 -14.22
C THR A 68 6.17 -2.75 -15.74
N SER A 69 6.77 -1.73 -16.36
CA SER A 69 6.54 -1.40 -17.78
C SER A 69 7.64 -1.91 -18.72
N GLU A 70 8.79 -2.31 -18.20
CA GLU A 70 9.98 -2.66 -18.97
C GLU A 70 10.56 -4.02 -18.55
N ASP A 71 10.92 -4.84 -19.53
CA ASP A 71 11.55 -6.14 -19.30
C ASP A 71 13.02 -5.98 -18.87
N ALA A 72 13.51 -6.91 -18.04
CA ALA A 72 14.90 -6.99 -17.59
C ALA A 72 15.44 -5.69 -16.94
N ARG A 73 14.61 -5.05 -16.11
CA ARG A 73 14.97 -3.87 -15.32
C ARG A 73 14.91 -4.13 -13.82
N PHE A 74 15.60 -3.29 -13.05
CA PHE A 74 15.48 -3.27 -11.60
C PHE A 74 14.34 -2.34 -11.16
N TYR A 75 13.53 -2.82 -10.22
CA TYR A 75 12.38 -2.08 -9.70
C TYR A 75 12.48 -1.92 -8.19
N ALA A 76 12.34 -0.67 -7.74
CA ALA A 76 12.38 -0.33 -6.32
C ALA A 76 11.58 0.96 -6.05
N LEU A 77 10.42 0.79 -5.41
CA LEU A 77 9.57 1.87 -4.92
C LEU A 77 9.40 1.76 -3.41
N SER A 78 9.31 2.92 -2.76
CA SER A 78 9.00 3.00 -1.34
C SER A 78 7.93 4.04 -1.04
N ALA A 79 7.08 3.77 -0.07
CA ALA A 79 6.14 4.75 0.47
C ALA A 79 6.39 4.91 1.96
N ASN A 80 6.50 6.16 2.41
CA ASN A 80 6.72 6.48 3.82
C ASN A 80 5.44 7.10 4.40
N ARG A 81 4.94 6.50 5.49
CA ARG A 81 3.90 7.06 6.34
C ARG A 81 4.41 7.08 7.79
N GLY A 82 5.29 8.04 8.08
CA GLY A 82 5.89 8.22 9.41
C GLY A 82 6.88 7.09 9.74
N THR A 83 6.50 6.22 10.67
CA THR A 83 7.36 5.10 11.12
C THR A 83 7.30 3.89 10.18
N LEU A 84 6.32 3.82 9.28
CA LEU A 84 6.15 2.71 8.34
C LEU A 84 6.75 3.05 6.97
N THR A 85 7.64 2.19 6.48
CA THR A 85 8.14 2.19 5.11
C THR A 85 7.73 0.90 4.41
N VAL A 86 7.00 1.02 3.31
CA VAL A 86 6.66 -0.12 2.43
C VAL A 86 7.68 -0.17 1.30
N LEU A 87 8.21 -1.35 0.98
CA LEU A 87 9.18 -1.57 -0.11
C LEU A 87 8.62 -2.55 -1.13
N VAL A 88 8.57 -2.13 -2.38
CA VAL A 88 8.25 -3.01 -3.52
C VAL A 88 9.55 -3.23 -4.29
N LEU A 89 10.05 -4.47 -4.26
CA LEU A 89 11.31 -4.86 -4.88
C LEU A 89 11.07 -6.01 -5.85
N GLU A 90 11.49 -5.82 -7.09
CA GLU A 90 11.48 -6.89 -8.08
C GLU A 90 12.82 -6.92 -8.83
N GLN A 91 13.44 -8.09 -8.80
CA GLN A 91 14.76 -8.37 -9.38
C GLN A 91 14.58 -9.52 -10.37
N HIS A 92 14.25 -9.21 -11.62
CA HIS A 92 14.28 -10.21 -12.68
C HIS A 92 15.73 -10.36 -13.16
N ARG A 93 16.27 -11.57 -13.03
CA ARG A 93 17.58 -11.97 -13.56
C ARG A 93 17.48 -12.34 -15.03
#